data_AF-A0A7J4PTG3-F1
#
_entry.id   AF-A0A7J4PTG3-F1
#
_cell.length_a   1.000
_cell.length_b   1.000
_cell.length_c   1.000
_cell.angle_alpha   90.00
_cell.angle_beta   90.00
_cell.angle_gamma   90.00
#
_symmetry.space_group_name_H-M   'P 1'
#
loop_
_entity.id
_entity.type
_entity.pdbx_description
1 polymer ?
#
loop_
_entity_poly.entity_id
_entity_poly.type
_entity_poly.pdbx_seq_one_letter_code
_entity_poly.pdbx_strand_id
1 'polypeptide(L)'
;MNHEIALPKIQVSKSTALVLLGLGIYLAYLRWLGFGQVAESLDNVNPMLFFAALLLSLLMVAFNALSWRRVAEELDYGASFKDLFLIYLSSIFMNNLIPSGSFSGETARVYFLSKIDGASRFDASFASVAASRIITAVPFILG
;
A
#
# COMPACT_ATOMS: atom_id res chain seq x y z
N MET A 1 -21.44 24.78 22.69
CA MET A 1 -22.20 24.02 21.67
C MET A 1 -21.30 22.88 21.21
N ASN A 2 -21.55 21.67 21.70
CA ASN A 2 -20.80 20.48 21.30
C ASN A 2 -21.46 19.90 20.04
N HIS A 3 -20.86 20.11 18.87
CA HIS A 3 -21.26 19.39 17.67
C HIS A 3 -20.65 17.99 17.73
N GLU A 4 -21.43 17.03 18.23
CA GLU A 4 -21.11 15.61 18.05
C GLU A 4 -21.20 15.29 16.55
N ILE A 5 -20.04 15.08 15.92
CA ILE A 5 -19.96 14.61 14.54
C ILE A 5 -20.43 13.16 14.54
N ALA A 6 -21.71 12.95 14.26
CA ALA A 6 -22.28 11.62 14.11
C ALA A 6 -21.62 10.94 12.90
N LEU A 7 -20.79 9.92 13.14
CA LEU A 7 -20.15 9.15 12.08
C LEU A 7 -21.23 8.50 11.20
N PRO A 8 -21.09 8.55 9.86
CA PRO A 8 -22.04 7.92 8.95
C PRO A 8 -22.11 6.42 9.24
N LYS A 9 -23.33 5.92 9.49
CA LYS A 9 -23.57 4.49 9.73
C LYS A 9 -23.35 3.72 8.42
N ILE A 10 -22.18 3.11 8.28
CA ILE A 10 -21.88 2.18 7.19
C ILE A 10 -22.89 1.03 7.26
N GLN A 11 -23.67 0.84 6.20
CA GLN A 11 -24.58 -0.30 6.09
C GLN A 11 -23.77 -1.55 5.72
N VAL A 12 -23.15 -2.15 6.73
CA VAL A 12 -22.21 -3.30 6.61
C VAL A 12 -22.79 -4.39 5.71
N SER A 13 -24.10 -4.68 5.80
CA SER A 13 -24.76 -5.68 4.95
C SER A 13 -24.68 -5.39 3.44
N LYS A 14 -24.83 -4.13 3.03
CA LYS A 14 -24.74 -3.74 1.61
C LYS A 14 -23.30 -3.76 1.12
N SER A 15 -22.36 -3.27 1.93
CA SER A 15 -20.94 -3.33 1.61
C SER A 15 -20.45 -4.78 1.49
N THR A 16 -20.82 -5.66 2.43
CA THR A 16 -20.50 -7.09 2.38
C THR A 16 -21.15 -7.76 1.17
N ALA A 17 -22.41 -7.45 0.85
CA ALA A 17 -23.07 -8.00 -0.33
C ALA A 17 -22.38 -7.61 -1.64
N LEU A 18 -21.97 -6.35 -1.79
CA LEU A 18 -21.22 -5.88 -2.96
C LEU A 18 -19.84 -6.54 -3.06
N VAL A 19 -19.13 -6.72 -1.94
CA VAL A 19 -17.84 -7.42 -1.91
C VAL A 19 -18.01 -8.89 -2.32
N LEU A 20 -19.01 -9.58 -1.77
CA LEU A 20 -19.29 -10.98 -2.13
C LEU A 20 -19.71 -11.12 -3.60
N LEU A 21 -20.48 -10.16 -4.12
CA LEU A 21 -20.87 -10.12 -5.53
C LEU A 21 -19.66 -9.89 -6.44
N GLY A 22 -18.79 -8.94 -6.10
CA GLY A 22 -17.54 -8.70 -6.82
C GLY A 22 -16.60 -9.92 -6.79
N LEU A 23 -16.48 -10.57 -5.63
CA LEU A 23 -15.71 -11.80 -5.47
C LEU A 23 -16.30 -12.94 -6.30
N GLY A 24 -17.63 -13.08 -6.31
CA GLY A 24 -18.33 -14.07 -7.13
C GLY A 24 -18.12 -13.85 -8.63
N ILE A 25 -18.21 -12.60 -9.10
CA ILE A 25 -17.92 -12.24 -10.50
C ILE A 25 -16.45 -12.53 -10.83
N TYR A 26 -15.51 -12.19 -9.95
CA TYR A 26 -14.09 -12.45 -10.15
C TYR A 26 -13.79 -13.96 -10.21
N LEU A 27 -14.37 -14.76 -9.33
CA LEU A 27 -14.21 -16.22 -9.34
C LEU A 27 -14.86 -16.86 -10.58
N ALA A 28 -16.03 -16.37 -11.00
CA ALA A 28 -16.67 -16.81 -12.24
C ALA A 28 -15.83 -16.43 -13.47
N TYR A 29 -15.24 -15.23 -13.48
CA TYR A 29 -14.31 -14.78 -14.50
C TYR A 29 -13.04 -15.63 -14.55
N LEU A 30 -12.43 -15.94 -13.41
CA LEU A 30 -11.28 -16.84 -13.33
C LEU A 30 -11.63 -18.26 -13.79
N ARG A 31 -12.84 -18.74 -13.48
CA ARG A 31 -13.32 -20.03 -13.97
C ARG A 31 -13.46 -20.05 -15.49
N TRP A 32 -13.84 -18.91 -16.09
CA TRP A 32 -14.04 -18.74 -17.53
C TRP A 32 -12.72 -18.55 -18.30
N LEU A 33 -11.75 -17.82 -17.73
CA LEU A 33 -10.36 -17.75 -18.22
C LEU A 33 -9.67 -19.12 -18.19
N GLY A 34 -10.09 -20.00 -17.29
CA GLY A 34 -9.55 -21.34 -17.16
C GLY A 34 -8.17 -21.32 -16.52
N PHE A 35 -8.05 -21.93 -15.34
CA PHE A 35 -6.75 -22.12 -14.66
C PHE A 35 -5.67 -22.71 -15.58
N GLY A 36 -6.05 -23.43 -16.64
CA GLY A 36 -5.14 -23.93 -17.68
C GLY A 36 -4.43 -22.82 -18.46
N GLN A 37 -5.10 -21.74 -18.87
CA GLN A 37 -4.47 -20.64 -19.61
C GLN A 37 -3.51 -19.85 -18.70
N VAL A 38 -3.86 -19.72 -17.41
CA VAL A 38 -2.99 -19.10 -16.41
C VAL A 38 -1.74 -19.95 -16.18
N ALA A 39 -1.90 -21.28 -16.04
CA ALA A 39 -0.78 -22.21 -15.88
C ALA A 39 0.13 -22.22 -17.11
N GLU A 40 -0.44 -22.29 -18.32
CA GLU A 40 0.32 -22.23 -19.57
C GLU A 40 1.06 -20.88 -19.73
N SER A 41 0.42 -19.77 -19.35
CA SER A 41 1.09 -18.46 -19.34
C SER A 41 2.27 -18.42 -18.37
N LEU A 42 2.13 -19.04 -17.18
CA LEU A 42 3.20 -19.16 -16.19
C LEU A 42 4.35 -20.04 -16.67
N ASP A 43 4.05 -21.17 -17.33
CA ASP A 43 5.06 -22.07 -17.90
C ASP A 43 5.89 -21.39 -19.00
N ASN A 44 5.29 -20.45 -19.73
CA ASN A 44 5.95 -19.68 -20.78
C ASN A 44 6.66 -18.40 -20.27
N VAL A 45 6.64 -18.12 -18.95
CA VAL A 45 7.33 -16.96 -18.39
C VAL A 45 8.83 -17.12 -18.60
N ASN A 46 9.44 -16.11 -19.24
CA ASN A 46 10.89 -16.01 -19.30
C ASN A 46 11.45 -15.69 -17.90
N PRO A 47 12.23 -16.58 -17.27
CA PRO A 47 12.71 -16.37 -15.89
C PRO A 47 13.60 -15.13 -15.76
N MET A 48 14.39 -14.80 -16.79
CA MET A 48 15.26 -13.63 -16.77
C MET A 48 14.46 -12.33 -16.74
N LEU A 49 13.39 -12.24 -17.55
CA LEU A 49 12.48 -11.09 -17.52
C LEU A 49 11.74 -10.99 -16.19
N PHE A 50 11.31 -12.13 -15.63
CA PHE A 50 10.67 -12.17 -14.31
C PHE A 50 11.59 -11.62 -13.21
N PHE A 51 12.83 -12.12 -13.13
CA PHE A 51 13.79 -11.63 -12.13
C PHE A 51 14.18 -10.17 -12.37
N ALA A 52 14.30 -9.73 -13.62
CA ALA A 52 14.52 -8.32 -13.92
C ALA A 52 13.37 -7.44 -13.42
N ALA A 53 12.11 -7.83 -13.66
CA ALA A 53 10.93 -7.12 -13.16
C ALA A 53 10.86 -7.10 -11.63
N LEU A 54 11.22 -8.22 -10.98
CA LEU A 54 11.30 -8.30 -9.52
C LEU A 54 12.37 -7.35 -8.97
N LEU A 55 13.56 -7.34 -9.56
CA LEU A 55 14.65 -6.44 -9.17
C LEU A 55 14.26 -4.97 -9.36
N LEU A 56 13.66 -4.62 -10.50
CA LEU A 56 13.18 -3.25 -10.75
C LEU A 56 12.11 -2.84 -9.73
N SER A 57 11.23 -3.76 -9.34
CA SER A 57 10.20 -3.53 -8.32
C SER A 57 10.83 -3.29 -6.95
N LEU A 58 11.84 -4.07 -6.55
CA LEU A 58 12.58 -3.86 -5.30
C LEU A 58 13.38 -2.55 -5.31
N LEU A 59 13.97 -2.18 -6.45
CA LEU A 59 14.65 -0.90 -6.62
C LEU A 59 13.68 0.28 -6.51
N MET A 60 12.50 0.16 -7.11
CA MET A 60 11.43 1.15 -6.97
C MET A 60 11.05 1.33 -5.49
N VAL A 61 10.89 0.24 -4.74
CA VAL A 61 10.64 0.32 -3.29
C VAL A 61 11.80 0.98 -2.55
N ALA A 62 13.05 0.65 -2.90
CA ALA A 62 14.23 1.26 -2.29
C ALA A 62 14.29 2.77 -2.53
N PHE A 63 14.05 3.24 -3.76
CA PHE A 63 14.04 4.68 -4.05
C PHE A 63 12.92 5.42 -3.33
N ASN A 64 11.73 4.81 -3.22
CA ASN A 64 10.64 5.37 -2.43
C ASN A 64 11.00 5.46 -0.93
N ALA A 65 11.64 4.42 -0.38
CA ALA A 65 12.10 4.43 1.00
C ALA A 65 13.19 5.50 1.24
N LEU A 66 14.14 5.67 0.32
CA LEU A 66 15.16 6.72 0.39
C LEU A 66 14.56 8.13 0.32
N SER A 67 13.60 8.33 -0.58
CA SER A 67 12.87 9.60 -0.71
C SER A 67 12.10 9.93 0.58
N TRP A 68 11.35 8.96 1.09
CA TRP A 68 10.59 9.12 2.33
C TRP A 68 11.48 9.32 3.56
N ARG A 69 12.66 8.71 3.58
CA ARG A 69 13.64 8.89 4.66
C ARG A 69 13.99 10.35 4.89
N ARG A 70 14.19 11.13 3.82
CA ARG A 70 14.47 12.57 3.94
C ARG A 70 13.34 13.33 4.63
N VAL A 71 12.09 12.97 4.32
CA VAL A 71 10.90 13.55 4.96
C VAL A 71 10.81 13.14 6.43
N ALA A 72 11.15 11.89 6.75
CA ALA A 72 11.15 11.38 8.11
C ALA A 72 12.25 12.03 8.98
N GLU A 73 13.44 12.21 8.42
CA GLU A 73 14.57 12.90 9.08
C GLU A 73 14.22 14.35 9.42
N GLU A 74 13.53 15.08 8.53
CA GLU A 74 13.06 16.46 8.77
C GLU A 74 12.01 16.56 9.89
N LEU A 75 11.34 15.45 10.21
CA LEU A 75 10.36 15.34 11.30
C LEU A 75 10.95 14.72 12.57
N ASP A 76 12.28 14.68 12.67
CA ASP A 76 13.04 14.12 13.78
C ASP A 76 12.74 12.63 14.03
N TYR A 77 12.52 11.83 12.99
CA TYR A 77 12.46 10.37 13.12
C TYR A 77 13.83 9.75 12.94
N GLY A 78 14.22 8.88 13.89
CA GLY A 78 15.44 8.08 13.82
C GLY A 78 15.34 6.84 12.92
N ALA A 79 14.43 6.85 11.93
CA ALA A 79 14.13 5.66 11.12
C ALA A 79 15.28 5.34 10.14
N SER A 80 15.79 4.11 10.20
CA SER A 80 16.81 3.67 9.23
C SER A 80 16.19 3.43 7.86
N PHE A 81 17.02 3.42 6.81
CA PHE A 81 16.57 3.02 5.47
C PHE A 81 15.91 1.63 5.47
N LYS A 82 16.45 0.70 6.26
CA LYS A 82 15.92 -0.66 6.37
C LYS A 82 14.51 -0.67 6.95
N ASP A 83 14.25 0.15 7.97
CA ASP A 83 12.94 0.24 8.59
C ASP A 83 11.91 0.74 7.59
N LEU A 84 12.21 1.84 6.90
CA LEU A 84 11.30 2.42 5.91
C LEU A 84 11.10 1.51 4.70
N PHE A 85 12.13 0.78 4.27
CA PHE A 85 12.04 -0.23 3.22
C PHE A 85 11.08 -1.36 3.61
N LEU A 86 11.21 -1.90 4.82
CA LEU A 86 10.32 -2.94 5.34
C LEU A 86 8.89 -2.43 5.55
N ILE A 87 8.74 -1.18 5.98
CA ILE A 87 7.44 -0.53 6.10
C ILE A 87 6.76 -0.42 4.73
N TYR A 88 7.50 -0.05 3.67
CA TYR A 88 6.96 -0.03 2.31
C TYR A 88 6.55 -1.42 1.82
N LEU A 89 7.37 -2.46 2.03
CA LEU A 89 7.00 -3.83 1.68
C LEU A 89 5.74 -4.28 2.43
N SER A 90 5.64 -3.94 3.72
CA SER A 90 4.46 -4.23 4.54
C SER A 90 3.22 -3.48 4.02
N SER A 91 3.38 -2.24 3.57
CA SER A 91 2.34 -1.42 2.95
C SER A 91 1.81 -2.06 1.67
N ILE A 92 2.71 -2.52 0.78
CA ILE A 92 2.37 -3.22 -0.46
C ILE A 92 1.65 -4.53 -0.15
N PHE A 93 2.14 -5.30 0.82
CA PHE A 93 1.48 -6.51 1.27
C PHE A 93 0.06 -6.26 1.78
N MET A 94 -0.15 -5.23 2.60
CA MET A 94 -1.48 -4.83 3.08
C MET A 94 -2.41 -4.38 1.96
N ASN A 95 -1.89 -3.68 0.95
CA ASN A 95 -2.66 -3.27 -0.23
C ASN A 95 -3.08 -4.46 -1.11
N ASN A 96 -2.23 -5.49 -1.20
CA ASN A 96 -2.54 -6.72 -1.93
C ASN A 96 -3.52 -7.61 -1.16
N LEU A 97 -3.45 -7.61 0.18
CA LEU A 97 -4.31 -8.44 1.02
C LEU A 97 -5.71 -7.83 1.18
N ILE A 98 -5.79 -6.51 1.35
CA ILE A 98 -7.04 -5.79 1.61
C ILE A 98 -7.32 -4.86 0.43
N PRO A 99 -8.35 -5.13 -0.39
CA PRO A 99 -8.68 -4.32 -1.56
C PRO A 99 -9.36 -3.01 -1.17
N SER A 100 -8.60 -2.08 -0.58
CA SER A 100 -9.09 -0.81 -0.04
C SER A 100 -8.60 0.43 -0.78
N GLY A 101 -8.15 0.29 -2.04
CA GLY A 101 -7.66 1.43 -2.84
C GLY A 101 -6.47 2.14 -2.17
N SER A 102 -5.46 1.38 -1.76
CA SER A 102 -4.27 1.82 -1.02
C SER A 102 -4.47 2.20 0.45
N PHE A 103 -5.71 2.38 0.94
CA PHE A 103 -5.94 2.86 2.31
C PHE A 103 -5.29 1.99 3.41
N SER A 104 -5.31 0.66 3.27
CA SER A 104 -4.70 -0.28 4.21
C SER A 104 -3.18 -0.12 4.27
N GLY A 105 -2.54 0.06 3.12
CA GLY A 105 -1.11 0.28 3.01
C GLY A 105 -0.68 1.60 3.61
N GLU A 106 -1.41 2.70 3.40
CA GLU A 106 -1.00 3.99 3.97
C GLU A 106 -1.20 3.99 5.49
N THR A 107 -2.27 3.37 5.97
CA THR A 107 -2.52 3.18 7.42
C THR A 107 -1.40 2.36 8.05
N ALA A 108 -0.95 1.29 7.38
CA ALA A 108 0.18 0.49 7.85
C ALA A 108 1.47 1.32 7.95
N ARG A 109 1.74 2.20 6.97
CA ARG A 109 2.91 3.10 6.99
C ARG A 109 2.87 4.04 8.19
N VAL A 110 1.72 4.66 8.46
CA VAL A 110 1.55 5.54 9.62
C VAL A 110 1.74 4.75 10.92
N TYR A 111 1.10 3.59 11.03
CA TYR A 111 1.18 2.75 12.21
C TYR A 111 2.61 2.32 12.51
N PHE A 112 3.31 1.71 11.55
CA PHE A 112 4.66 1.22 11.80
C PHE A 112 5.66 2.35 12.06
N LEU A 113 5.57 3.47 11.33
CA LEU A 113 6.44 4.62 11.59
C LEU A 113 6.23 5.18 13.01
N SER A 114 4.97 5.24 13.47
CA SER A 114 4.65 5.71 14.83
C SER A 114 5.20 4.84 15.96
N LYS A 115 5.72 3.65 15.63
CA LYS A 115 6.28 2.68 16.58
C LYS A 115 7.81 2.63 16.58
N ILE A 116 8.50 3.28 15.64
CA ILE A 116 9.96 3.22 15.52
C ILE A 116 10.66 3.80 16.76
N ASP A 117 10.23 4.97 17.25
CA ASP A 117 10.92 5.68 18.34
C ASP A 117 10.33 5.36 19.74
N GLY A 118 9.45 4.37 19.86
CA GLY A 118 8.80 3.98 21.13
C GLY A 118 7.79 5.00 21.69
N ALA A 119 7.91 6.28 21.34
CA ALA A 119 6.93 7.33 21.57
C ALA A 119 5.90 7.35 20.42
N SER A 120 4.61 7.22 20.75
CA SER A 120 3.52 7.22 19.77
C SER A 120 3.32 8.62 19.16
N ARG A 121 4.11 8.96 18.13
CA ARG A 121 4.06 10.24 17.39
C ARG A 121 3.12 10.16 16.18
N PHE A 122 1.87 9.78 16.40
CA PHE A 122 0.91 9.52 15.31
C PHE A 122 0.75 10.73 14.36
N ASP A 123 0.67 11.95 14.89
CA ASP A 123 0.51 13.17 14.10
C ASP A 123 1.68 13.39 13.13
N ALA A 124 2.92 13.26 13.62
CA ALA A 124 4.11 13.40 12.79
C ALA A 124 4.25 12.25 11.79
N SER A 125 3.84 11.03 12.16
CA SER A 125 3.82 9.88 11.25
C SER A 125 2.83 10.10 10.11
N PHE A 126 1.62 10.58 10.43
CA PHE A 126 0.60 10.91 9.45
C PHE A 126 1.06 12.04 8.52
N ALA A 127 1.63 13.11 9.08
CA ALA A 127 2.19 14.21 8.31
C ALA A 127 3.29 13.74 7.35
N SER A 128 4.21 12.88 7.82
CA SER A 128 5.28 12.31 6.99
C SER A 128 4.73 11.50 5.82
N VAL A 129 3.74 10.63 6.07
CA VAL A 129 3.12 9.82 5.02
C VAL A 129 2.37 10.72 4.01
N ALA A 130 1.60 11.70 4.49
CA ALA A 130 0.90 12.65 3.64
C ALA A 130 1.86 13.47 2.76
N ALA A 131 2.93 14.00 3.33
CA ALA A 131 3.96 14.72 2.60
C ALA A 131 4.61 13.84 1.52
N SER A 132 4.94 12.58 1.85
CA SER A 132 5.47 11.63 0.86
C SER A 132 4.51 11.43 -0.32
N ARG A 133 3.20 11.37 -0.08
CA ARG A 133 2.18 11.23 -1.13
C ARG A 133 2.10 12.44 -2.05
N ILE A 134 2.17 13.64 -1.48
CA ILE A 134 2.19 14.89 -2.26
C ILE A 134 3.43 14.92 -3.16
N ILE A 135 4.61 14.63 -2.59
CA ILE A 135 5.87 14.58 -3.33
C ILE A 135 5.78 13.56 -4.48
N THR A 136 5.26 12.37 -4.23
CA THR A 136 5.09 11.34 -5.28
C THR A 136 4.06 11.74 -6.34
N ALA A 137 3.06 12.57 -5.99
CA ALA A 137 2.06 13.02 -6.95
C ALA A 137 2.60 14.08 -7.94
N VAL A 138 3.63 14.83 -7.55
CA VAL A 138 4.19 15.91 -8.39
C VAL A 138 4.66 15.39 -9.78
N PRO A 139 5.50 14.34 -9.88
CA PRO A 139 5.87 13.78 -11.17
C PRO A 139 4.68 13.29 -12.01
N PHE A 140 3.64 12.77 -11.36
CA PHE A 140 2.45 12.27 -12.05
C PHE A 140 1.57 13.38 -12.61
N ILE A 141 1.55 14.55 -11.97
CA ILE A 141 0.77 15.71 -12.44
C ILE A 141 1.53 16.48 -13.53
N LEU A 142 2.85 16.54 -13.44
CA LEU A 142 3.69 17.36 -14.32
C LEU A 142 4.28 16.61 -15.53
N GLY A 143 4.33 15.29 -15.49
CA GLY A 143 4.81 14.43 -16.58
C GLY A 143 3.69 13.88 -17.42
#